data_AF-A0AAD3W0E3-F1
#
_entry.id   AF-A0AAD3W0E3-F1
#
_cell.length_a   1.000
_cell.length_b   1.000
_cell.length_c   1.000
_cell.angle_alpha   90.00
_cell.angle_beta   90.00
_cell.angle_gamma   90.00
#
_symmetry.space_group_name_H-M   'P 1'
#
loop_
_entity.id
_entity.type
_entity.pdbx_description
1 polymer ?
#
loop_
_entity_poly.entity_id
_entity_poly.type
_entity_poly.pdbx_seq_one_letter_code
_entity_poly.pdbx_strand_id
1 'polypeptide(L)'
;MWIKGCGVDLVEIHRIQRAILRERFRERVYTPREREYLEHKHPQSWAARFAAKEAVMKALGTGWQRGVGFDQIEIVSDSWGKPAVHLTGKALELAE
;
A
#
# COMPACT_ATOMS: atom_id res chain seq x y z
N MET A 1 -7.04 -3.75 25.27
CA MET A 1 -6.31 -3.44 24.01
C MET A 1 -6.88 -2.14 23.45
N TRP A 2 -6.07 -1.12 23.21
CA TRP A 2 -6.50 0.18 22.66
C TRP A 2 -6.01 0.35 21.21
N ILE A 3 -6.63 1.27 20.48
CA ILE A 3 -6.20 1.64 19.14
C ILE A 3 -4.91 2.46 19.24
N LYS A 4 -3.82 1.99 18.63
CA LYS A 4 -2.51 2.68 18.64
C LYS A 4 -2.43 3.86 17.65
N GLY A 5 -3.20 3.81 16.57
CA GLY A 5 -3.22 4.83 15.53
C GLY A 5 -4.30 4.56 14.49
N CYS A 6 -4.64 5.58 13.71
CA CYS A 6 -5.55 5.46 12.57
C CYS A 6 -5.02 6.26 11.38
N GLY A 7 -5.38 5.86 10.18
CA GLY A 7 -4.94 6.52 8.96
C GLY A 7 -6.02 6.45 7.90
N VAL A 8 -6.17 7.56 7.17
CA VAL A 8 -7.08 7.69 6.04
C VAL A 8 -6.34 8.37 4.90
N ASP A 9 -6.63 7.91 3.69
CA ASP A 9 -6.05 8.46 2.48
C ASP A 9 -7.07 8.49 1.34
N LEU A 10 -6.91 9.48 0.46
CA LEU A 10 -7.71 9.65 -0.75
C LEU A 10 -6.78 9.91 -1.91
N VAL A 11 -7.01 9.20 -3.01
CA VAL A 11 -6.19 9.33 -4.21
C VAL A 11 -7.04 9.53 -5.46
N GLU A 12 -6.57 10.42 -6.33
CA GLU A 12 -7.13 10.59 -7.67
C GLU A 12 -6.72 9.42 -8.58
N ILE A 13 -7.69 8.66 -9.08
CA ILE A 13 -7.45 7.50 -9.95
C ILE A 13 -6.64 7.89 -11.19
N HIS A 14 -6.94 9.02 -11.82
CA HIS A 14 -6.23 9.46 -13.02
C HIS A 14 -4.73 9.71 -12.75
N ARG A 15 -4.39 10.27 -11.57
CA ARG A 15 -2.99 10.44 -11.15
C ARG A 15 -2.25 9.11 -11.09
N ILE A 16 -2.87 8.10 -10.49
CA ILE A 16 -2.28 6.76 -10.39
C ILE A 16 -2.20 6.10 -11.75
N GLN A 17 -3.23 6.20 -12.58
CA GLN A 17 -3.22 5.66 -13.94
C GLN A 17 -2.03 6.18 -14.76
N ARG A 18 -1.71 7.48 -14.68
CA ARG A 18 -0.52 8.04 -15.35
C ARG A 18 0.78 7.56 -14.71
N ALA A 19 0.81 7.41 -13.38
CA ALA A 19 2.00 7.01 -12.65
C ALA A 19 2.39 5.55 -12.91
N ILE A 20 1.42 4.63 -12.95
CA ILE A 20 1.69 3.19 -13.15
C ILE A 20 2.22 2.86 -14.55
N LEU A 21 2.12 3.76 -15.52
CA LEU A 21 2.80 3.61 -16.81
C LEU A 21 4.33 3.62 -16.66
N ARG A 22 4.85 4.16 -15.54
CA ARG A 22 6.28 4.20 -15.25
C ARG A 22 6.66 2.98 -14.42
N GLU A 23 7.52 2.12 -14.97
CA GLU A 23 8.01 0.92 -14.28
C GLU A 23 8.64 1.22 -12.92
N ARG A 24 9.52 2.23 -12.85
CA ARG A 24 10.13 2.67 -11.59
C ARG A 24 9.10 3.04 -10.51
N PHE A 25 7.95 3.59 -10.90
CA PHE A 25 6.89 3.89 -9.95
C PHE A 25 6.22 2.60 -9.46
N ARG A 26 5.93 1.67 -10.37
CA ARG A 26 5.32 0.37 -10.01
C ARG A 26 6.22 -0.40 -9.05
N GLU A 27 7.51 -0.48 -9.33
CA GLU A 27 8.50 -1.19 -8.51
C GLU A 27 8.71 -0.58 -7.14
N ARG A 28 8.72 0.75 -7.06
CA ARG A 28 8.89 1.45 -5.78
C ARG A 28 7.67 1.30 -4.87
N VAL A 29 6.48 1.19 -5.44
CA VAL A 29 5.23 1.29 -4.66
C VAL A 29 4.55 -0.05 -4.44
N TYR A 30 4.66 -1.01 -5.35
CA TYR A 30 3.96 -2.28 -5.26
C TYR A 30 4.95 -3.43 -5.19
N THR A 31 4.73 -4.37 -4.28
CA THR A 31 5.55 -5.58 -4.18
C THR A 31 5.42 -6.43 -5.45
N PRO A 32 6.35 -7.36 -5.72
CA PRO A 32 6.22 -8.28 -6.86
C PRO A 32 4.87 -9.00 -6.91
N ARG A 33 4.39 -9.51 -5.77
CA ARG A 33 3.11 -10.20 -5.64
C ARG A 33 1.91 -9.30 -5.93
N GLU A 34 1.97 -8.03 -5.50
CA GLU A 34 0.91 -7.08 -5.82
C GLU A 34 0.89 -6.74 -7.30
N ARG A 35 2.07 -6.57 -7.93
CA ARG A 35 2.15 -6.29 -9.38
C ARG A 35 1.59 -7.43 -10.20
N GLU A 36 1.91 -8.68 -9.85
CA GLU A 36 1.35 -9.88 -10.49
C GLU A 36 -0.19 -9.90 -10.35
N TYR A 37 -0.72 -9.69 -9.15
CA TYR A 37 -2.17 -9.63 -8.93
C TYR A 37 -2.86 -8.48 -9.71
N LEU A 38 -2.19 -7.34 -9.84
CA LEU A 38 -2.74 -6.12 -10.41
C LEU A 38 -2.56 -6.02 -11.94
N GLU A 39 -1.70 -6.83 -12.55
CA GLU A 39 -1.34 -6.74 -13.98
C GLU A 39 -2.56 -6.74 -14.90
N HIS A 40 -3.58 -7.52 -14.55
CA HIS A 40 -4.82 -7.64 -15.32
C HIS A 40 -6.00 -6.85 -14.72
N LYS A 41 -5.73 -5.94 -13.77
CA LYS A 41 -6.76 -5.15 -13.09
C LYS A 41 -6.83 -3.72 -13.64
N HIS A 42 -8.00 -3.11 -13.48
CA HIS A 42 -8.21 -1.72 -13.86
C HIS A 42 -7.40 -0.76 -12.97
N PRO A 43 -7.09 0.47 -13.45
CA PRO A 43 -6.32 1.47 -12.69
C PRO A 43 -6.90 1.80 -11.29
N GLN A 44 -8.21 1.63 -11.10
CA GLN A 44 -8.89 1.79 -9.82
C GLN A 44 -8.34 0.84 -8.75
N SER A 45 -8.00 -0.41 -9.12
CA SER A 45 -7.44 -1.39 -8.18
C SER A 45 -6.02 -1.02 -7.75
N TRP A 46 -5.21 -0.48 -8.68
CA TRP A 46 -3.90 0.07 -8.36
C TRP A 46 -4.03 1.26 -7.41
N ALA A 47 -4.94 2.19 -7.71
CA ALA A 47 -5.20 3.36 -6.88
C ALA A 47 -5.70 3.00 -5.47
N ALA A 48 -6.61 2.03 -5.35
CA ALA A 48 -7.10 1.55 -4.07
C ALA A 48 -5.97 0.98 -3.19
N ARG A 49 -5.04 0.21 -3.78
CA ARG A 49 -3.89 -0.32 -3.03
C ARG A 49 -2.89 0.77 -2.67
N PHE A 50 -2.66 1.74 -3.55
CA PHE A 50 -1.86 2.92 -3.23
C PHE A 50 -2.40 3.65 -1.99
N ALA A 51 -3.69 3.99 -2.00
CA ALA A 51 -4.33 4.68 -0.88
C ALA A 51 -4.32 3.84 0.41
N ALA A 52 -4.54 2.52 0.30
CA ALA A 52 -4.46 1.62 1.45
C ALA A 52 -3.06 1.63 2.08
N LYS A 53 -1.99 1.62 1.26
CA LYS A 53 -0.61 1.71 1.78
C LYS A 53 -0.34 3.05 2.47
N GLU A 54 -0.76 4.17 1.89
CA GLU A 54 -0.61 5.48 2.53
C GLU A 54 -1.42 5.59 3.83
N ALA A 55 -2.63 5.02 3.88
CA ALA A 55 -3.42 4.94 5.10
C ALA A 55 -2.71 4.11 6.19
N VAL A 56 -2.07 3.00 5.84
CA VAL A 56 -1.27 2.20 6.78
C VAL A 56 -0.07 2.98 7.30
N MET A 57 0.68 3.68 6.43
CA MET A 57 1.81 4.52 6.87
C MET A 57 1.36 5.58 7.89
N LYS A 58 0.22 6.24 7.63
CA LYS A 58 -0.38 7.22 8.55
C LYS A 58 -0.76 6.58 9.89
N ALA A 59 -1.37 5.39 9.86
CA ALA A 59 -1.76 4.66 11.07
C ALA A 59 -0.56 4.24 11.93
N LEU A 60 0.58 3.93 11.32
CA LEU A 60 1.84 3.65 12.02
C LEU A 60 2.49 4.91 12.61
N GLY A 61 1.92 6.10 12.38
CA GLY A 61 2.48 7.37 12.83
C GLY A 61 3.81 7.70 12.16
N THR A 62 4.06 7.13 10.98
CA THR A 62 5.29 7.32 10.22
C THR A 62 4.99 8.00 8.88
N GLY A 63 5.65 9.13 8.65
CA GLY A 63 5.87 9.58 7.28
C GLY A 63 7.00 8.77 6.64
N TRP A 64 7.29 9.06 5.37
CA TRP A 64 8.46 8.53 4.64
C TRP A 64 9.78 8.67 5.42
N GLN A 65 9.84 9.66 6.32
CA GLN A 65 11.03 10.07 7.07
C GLN A 65 11.51 9.07 8.14
N ARG A 66 10.72 8.04 8.48
CA ARG A 66 11.10 7.05 9.52
C ARG A 66 11.55 5.69 8.97
N GLY A 67 11.91 5.64 7.69
CA GLY A 67 12.45 4.42 7.05
C GLY A 67 11.41 3.36 6.69
N VAL A 68 10.11 3.71 6.75
CA VAL A 68 9.03 2.85 6.24
C VAL A 68 8.85 3.10 4.75
N GLY A 69 9.18 2.09 3.94
CA GLY A 69 8.98 2.09 2.48
C GLY A 69 7.64 1.46 2.09
N PHE A 70 7.18 1.72 0.86
CA PHE A 70 5.98 1.09 0.32
C PHE A 70 6.14 -0.42 0.08
N ASP A 71 7.37 -0.88 -0.14
CA ASP A 71 7.76 -2.28 -0.29
C ASP A 71 7.62 -3.08 1.02
N GLN A 72 7.58 -2.40 2.16
CA GLN A 72 7.38 -2.99 3.48
C GLN A 72 5.91 -3.13 3.88
N ILE A 73 4.99 -2.64 3.04
CA ILE A 73 3.54 -2.71 3.26
C ILE A 73 2.93 -3.41 2.05
N GLU A 74 2.49 -4.65 2.20
CA GLU A 74 1.83 -5.41 1.15
C GLU A 74 0.32 -5.47 1.42
N ILE A 75 -0.49 -5.13 0.41
CA ILE A 75 -1.93 -5.35 0.45
C ILE A 75 -2.25 -6.66 -0.26
N VAL A 76 -2.85 -7.60 0.44
CA VAL A 76 -3.30 -8.88 -0.14
C VAL A 76 -4.81 -8.98 -0.09
N SER A 77 -5.39 -9.78 -0.97
CA SER A 77 -6.82 -10.09 -0.97
C SER A 77 -6.99 -11.58 -0.78
N ASP A 78 -7.90 -11.99 0.09
CA ASP A 78 -8.26 -13.41 0.22
C ASP A 78 -9.20 -13.87 -0.90
N SER A 79 -9.60 -15.15 -0.88
CA SER A 79 -10.52 -15.72 -1.87
C SER A 79 -11.91 -15.09 -1.89
N TRP A 80 -12.29 -14.40 -0.81
CA TRP A 80 -13.55 -13.67 -0.69
C TRP A 80 -13.41 -12.18 -1.05
N GLY A 81 -12.20 -11.76 -1.45
CA GLY A 81 -11.90 -10.38 -1.81
C GLY A 81 -11.64 -9.45 -0.63
N LYS A 82 -11.61 -9.98 0.61
CA LYS A 82 -11.32 -9.17 1.80
C LYS A 82 -9.85 -8.76 1.78
N PRO A 83 -9.54 -7.45 1.91
CA PRO A 83 -8.16 -7.00 1.99
C PRO A 83 -7.55 -7.33 3.34
N ALA A 84 -6.26 -7.69 3.35
CA ALA A 84 -5.42 -7.77 4.53
C ALA A 84 -4.09 -7.05 4.29
N VAL A 85 -3.46 -6.59 5.36
CA VAL A 85 -2.17 -5.91 5.34
C VAL A 85 -1.11 -6.88 5.86
N HIS A 86 -0.03 -7.05 5.10
CA HIS A 86 1.15 -7.77 5.53
C HIS A 86 2.32 -6.78 5.64
N LEU A 87 2.86 -6.64 6.85
CA LEU A 87 3.96 -5.73 7.15
C LEU A 87 5.27 -6.50 7.27
N THR A 88 6.35 -5.90 6.78
CA THR A 88 7.71 -6.44 6.94
C THR A 88 8.68 -5.33 7.36
N GLY A 89 9.88 -5.72 7.79
CA GLY A 89 10.95 -4.79 8.16
C GLY A 89 10.49 -3.75 9.18
N LYS A 90 10.81 -2.48 8.92
CA LYS A 90 10.53 -1.40 9.88
C LYS A 90 9.04 -1.18 10.12
N ALA A 91 8.19 -1.44 9.12
CA ALA A 91 6.75 -1.29 9.25
C ALA A 91 6.17 -2.28 10.29
N LEU A 92 6.67 -3.52 10.31
CA LEU A 92 6.25 -4.54 11.28
C LEU A 92 6.68 -4.17 12.70
N GLU A 93 7.94 -3.76 12.89
CA GLU A 93 8.47 -3.33 14.20
C GLU A 93 7.65 -2.20 14.85
N LEU A 94 7.06 -1.32 14.04
CA LEU A 94 6.26 -0.19 14.52
C LEU A 94 4.82 -0.58 14.87
N ALA A 95 4.33 -1.71 14.36
CA ALA A 95 2.98 -2.18 14.61
C ALA A 95 2.86 -2.95 15.94
N GLU A 96 3.93 -3.66 16.33
CA GLU A 96 4.07 -4.41 17.59
C GLU A 96 4.06 -3.52 18.84
#